data_AF-A0A0U1NJA3-F1
#
_entry.id   AF-A0A0U1NJA3-F1
#
_cell.length_a   1.000
_cell.length_b   1.000
_cell.length_c   1.000
_cell.angle_alpha   90.00
_cell.angle_beta   90.00
_cell.angle_gamma   90.00
#
_symmetry.space_group_name_H-M   'P 1'
#
loop_
_entity.id
_entity.type
_entity.pdbx_description
1 polymer ?
#
loop_
_entity_poly.entity_id
_entity_poly.type
_entity_poly.pdbx_seq_one_letter_code
_entity_poly.pdbx_strand_id
1 'polypeptide(L)' 'MLISSTGFIKELPEGVLSIVAPNQDLTAVRIDPTDGCLEYRHIGPVETTFLPLRSVKEQPICTQRLDSDGTAPN' A
#
# COMPACT_ATOMS: atom_id res chain seq x y z
N MET A 1 11.07 -5.11 8.05
CA MET A 1 10.59 -3.99 7.20
C MET A 1 11.37 -2.75 7.59
N LEU A 2 12.30 -2.29 6.74
CA LEU A 2 13.14 -1.12 7.02
C LEU A 2 12.43 0.13 6.49
N ILE A 3 11.93 0.98 7.38
CA ILE A 3 11.31 2.24 7.01
C ILE A 3 12.43 3.28 6.84
N SER A 4 12.53 3.90 5.67
CA SER A 4 13.58 4.89 5.39
C SER A 4 13.27 6.22 6.08
N SER A 5 14.27 7.10 6.23
CA SER A 5 14.14 8.45 6.84
C SER A 5 13.06 9.34 6.20
N THR A 6 12.64 8.99 4.98
CA THR A 6 11.54 9.62 4.20
C THR A 6 10.14 9.11 4.57
N GLY A 7 10.02 8.11 5.46
CA GLY A 7 8.73 7.48 5.80
C GLY A 7 8.23 6.47 4.76
N PHE A 8 9.02 6.19 3.73
CA PHE A 8 8.71 5.17 2.73
C PHE A 8 9.31 3.81 3.10
N ILE A 9 8.61 2.77 2.70
CA ILE A 9 9.03 1.37 2.77
C ILE A 9 10.12 1.18 1.73
N LYS A 10 11.33 0.87 2.19
CA LYS A 10 12.47 0.67 1.29
C LYS A 10 12.30 -0.57 0.42
N GLU A 11 11.79 -1.64 1.02
CA GLU A 11 11.68 -2.97 0.43
C GLU A 11 10.30 -3.54 0.78
N LEU A 12 9.47 -3.72 -0.25
CA LEU A 12 8.18 -4.38 -0.12
C LEU A 12 8.38 -5.90 0.05
N PRO A 13 7.55 -6.56 0.86
CA PRO A 13 7.63 -8.00 1.01
C PRO A 13 7.30 -8.71 -0.32
N GLU A 14 7.94 -9.85 -0.56
CA GLU A 14 7.80 -10.64 -1.80
C GLU A 14 6.35 -11.01 -2.12
N GLY A 15 5.53 -11.26 -1.09
CA GLY A 15 4.10 -11.52 -1.24
C GLY A 15 3.33 -10.35 -1.86
N VAL A 16 3.70 -9.11 -1.51
CA VAL A 16 3.11 -7.89 -2.11
C VAL A 16 3.63 -7.71 -3.53
N LEU A 17 4.94 -7.87 -3.75
CA LEU A 17 5.56 -7.76 -5.07
C LEU A 17 4.97 -8.77 -6.08
N SER A 18 4.55 -9.94 -5.62
CA SER A 18 3.97 -10.98 -6.47
C SER A 18 2.52 -10.71 -6.89
N ILE A 19 1.79 -9.89 -6.12
CA ILE A 19 0.36 -9.63 -6.36
C ILE A 19 0.08 -8.19 -6.79
N VAL A 20 1.04 -7.27 -6.69
CA VAL A 20 0.84 -5.85 -7.00
C VAL A 20 0.58 -5.64 -8.49
N ALA A 21 -0.38 -4.77 -8.81
CA ALA A 21 -0.66 -4.44 -10.21
C ALA A 21 0.52 -3.68 -10.84
N PRO A 22 0.80 -3.92 -12.14
CA PRO A 22 1.81 -3.16 -12.88
C PRO A 22 1.40 -1.68 -13.00
N ASN A 23 2.37 -0.80 -13.29
CA ASN A 23 2.21 0.66 -13.42
C ASN A 23 1.99 1.42 -12.10
N GLN A 24 2.39 0.85 -10.98
CA GLN A 24 2.41 1.53 -9.68
C GLN A 24 3.86 1.77 -9.23
N ASP A 25 4.11 2.90 -8.60
CA ASP A 25 5.46 3.25 -8.13
C ASP A 25 5.77 2.51 -6.83
N LEU A 26 6.61 1.48 -6.91
CA LEU A 26 7.00 0.66 -5.75
C LEU A 26 8.17 1.26 -4.97
N THR A 27 8.73 2.38 -5.41
CA THR A 27 9.91 3.02 -4.80
C THR A 27 9.52 4.00 -3.70
N ALA A 28 8.31 4.55 -3.78
CA ALA A 28 7.76 5.50 -2.84
C ALA A 28 6.42 5.01 -2.28
N VAL A 29 6.45 3.88 -1.57
CA VAL A 29 5.28 3.29 -0.91
C VAL A 29 5.33 3.57 0.59
N ARG A 30 4.20 3.90 1.21
CA ARG A 30 4.04 4.06 2.66
C ARG A 30 2.81 3.31 3.15
N ILE A 31 2.71 3.16 4.47
CA ILE A 31 1.48 2.69 5.12
C ILE A 31 0.71 3.92 5.58
N ASP A 32 -0.54 4.03 5.17
CA ASP A 32 -1.45 5.03 5.71
C ASP A 32 -1.76 4.67 7.18
N PRO A 33 -1.52 5.59 8.14
CA PRO A 33 -1.73 5.29 9.56
C PRO A 33 -3.21 5.26 9.97
N THR A 34 -4.13 5.75 9.12
CA THR A 34 -5.57 5.72 9.38
C THR A 34 -6.10 4.30 9.21
N ASP A 35 -5.91 3.75 8.01
CA ASP A 35 -6.48 2.45 7.61
C ASP A 35 -5.47 1.29 7.69
N GLY A 36 -4.16 1.58 7.67
CA GLY A 36 -3.11 0.56 7.63
C GLY A 36 -2.89 -0.03 6.23
N CYS A 37 -3.41 0.62 5.19
CA CYS A 37 -3.23 0.21 3.81
C CYS A 37 -1.99 0.83 3.17
N LEU A 38 -1.45 0.14 2.16
CA LEU A 38 -0.31 0.62 1.41
C LEU A 38 -0.78 1.70 0.43
N GLU A 39 -0.05 2.80 0.39
CA GLU A 39 -0.23 3.88 -0.58
C GLU A 39 1.07 4.10 -1.34
N TYR A 40 0.96 4.37 -2.64
CA TYR A 40 2.10 4.77 -3.45
C TYR A 40 1.98 6.21 -3.91
N ARG A 41 3.13 6.84 -4.12
CA ARG A 41 3.19 8.20 -4.65
C ARG A 41 2.87 8.19 -6.15
N HIS A 42 1.77 8.84 -6.52
CA HIS A 42 1.40 9.11 -7.90
C HIS A 42 1.77 10.54 -8.28
N ILE A 43 2.70 10.71 -9.22
CA ILE A 43 3.13 12.02 -9.71
C ILE A 43 2.26 12.37 -10.92
N GLY A 44 1.19 13.13 -10.66
CA GLY A 44 0.32 13.65 -11.70
C GLY A 44 0.86 14.94 -12.33
N PRO A 45 0.27 15.39 -13.45
CA PRO A 45 0.68 16.61 -14.14
C PRO A 45 0.41 17.89 -13.35
N VAL A 46 -0.61 17.86 -12.47
CA VAL A 46 -1.01 19.01 -11.65
C VAL A 46 -0.40 18.94 -10.26
N GLU A 47 -0.47 17.77 -9.64
CA GLU A 47 -0.06 17.57 -8.26
C GLU A 47 0.38 16.14 -7.99
N THR A 48 1.16 15.98 -6.92
CA THR A 48 1.53 14.66 -6.40
C THR A 48 0.49 14.23 -5.38
N THR A 49 -0.10 13.06 -5.61
CA THR A 49 -1.09 12.47 -4.71
C THR A 49 -0.65 11.09 -4.25
N PHE A 50 -1.21 10.61 -3.14
CA PHE A 50 -1.01 9.25 -2.67
C PHE A 50 -2.25 8.44 -3.01
N LEU A 51 -2.05 7.36 -3.76
CA LEU A 51 -3.13 6.47 -4.19
C LEU A 51 -2.96 5.11 -3.50
N PRO A 52 -4.06 4.40 -3.22
CA PRO A 52 -3.99 3.07 -2.64
C PRO A 52 -3.24 2.13 -3.59
N LEU A 53 -2.27 1.40 -3.03
CA LEU A 53 -1.54 0.36 -3.73
C LEU A 53 -2.49 -0.82 -3.97
N ARG A 54 -2.75 -1.13 -5.24
CA ARG A 54 -3.68 -2.16 -5.65
C ARG A 54 -2.96 -3.43 -6.09
N SER A 55 -3.61 -4.56 -5.83
CA SER A 55 -3.23 -5.84 -6.43
C SER A 55 -3.68 -5.93 -7.88
N VAL A 56 -3.18 -6.93 -8.61
CA VAL A 56 -3.62 -7.31 -9.96
C VAL A 56 -5.13 -7.59 -10.05
N LYS A 57 -5.78 -7.86 -8.91
CA LYS A 57 -7.23 -8.02 -8.79
C LYS A 57 -7.95 -6.71 -8.44
N GLU A 58 -7.28 -5.57 -8.61
CA GLU A 58 -7.78 -4.21 -8.34
C GLU A 58 -8.19 -3.94 -6.89
N GLN A 59 -7.82 -4.82 -5.96
CA GLN A 59 -8.10 -4.69 -4.53
C GLN A 59 -6.96 -3.98 -3.80
N PRO A 60 -7.25 -3.07 -2.85
CA PRO A 60 -6.23 -2.41 -2.05
C PRO A 60 -5.44 -3.44 -1.24
N ILE A 61 -4.12 -3.24 -1.18
CA ILE A 61 -3.22 -4.10 -0.43
C ILE A 61 -3.00 -3.46 0.94
N CYS A 62 -3.49 -4.12 1.98
CA CYS A 62 -3.35 -3.63 3.33
C CYS A 62 -2.44 -4.53 4.14
N THR A 63 -1.57 -3.92 4.93
CA THR A 63 -0.83 -4.67 5.93
C THR A 63 -1.80 -4.92 7.06
N GLN A 64 -2.19 -6.19 7.26
CA GLN A 64 -3.13 -6.60 8.29
C GLN A 64 -2.82 -5.88 9.62
N ARG A 65 -3.64 -4.90 10.00
CA ARG A 65 -3.91 -4.72 11.43
C ARG A 65 -4.56 -6.04 11.85
N LEU A 66 -4.20 -6.57 13.00
CA LEU A 66 -4.79 -7.80 13.53
C LEU A 66 -6.33 -7.75 13.68
N ASP A 67 -6.98 -6.62 13.42
CA ASP A 67 -8.41 -6.51 13.28
C ASP A 67 -8.85 -6.85 11.86
N SER A 68 -8.98 -8.15 11.66
CA SER A 68 -10.09 -8.68 10.88
C SER A 68 -11.40 -8.27 11.57
N ASP A 69 -11.88 -7.03 11.44
CA ASP A 69 -13.33 -6.79 11.56
C ASP A 69 -13.99 -7.29 10.28
N GLY A 70 -13.89 -8.61 10.09
CA GLY A 70 -15.03 -9.32 9.58
C GLY A 70 -16.08 -9.21 10.66
N THR A 71 -17.00 -8.26 10.51
CA THR A 71 -18.34 -8.39 11.08
C THR A 71 -18.81 -9.81 10.76
N ALA A 72 -18.68 -10.71 11.73
CA ALA A 72 -19.32 -12.00 11.73
C ALA A 72 -20.78 -11.71 12.10
N PRO A 73 -21.76 -11.93 11.20
CA PRO A 73 -23.15 -11.81 11.60
C PRO A 73 -23.46 -12.97 12.57
N ASN A 74 -23.95 -12.63 13.78
CA ASN A 74 -24.81 -13.52 14.56
C ASN A 74 -26.20 -12.89 14.65
#